data_AF-A0AAX4PGH6-F1
#
_entry.id   AF-A0AAX4PGH6-F1
#
_cell.length_a   1.000
_cell.length_b   1.000
_cell.length_c   1.000
_cell.angle_alpha   90.00
_cell.angle_beta   90.00
_cell.angle_gamma   90.00
#
_symmetry.space_group_name_H-M   'P 1'
#
loop_
_entity.id
_entity.type
_entity.pdbx_description
1 polymer ?
#
loop_
_entity_poly.entity_id
_entity_poly.type
_entity_poly.pdbx_seq_one_letter_code
_entity_poly.pdbx_strand_id
1 'polypeptide(L)'
;MRAARAPTGRKGLERKGGSESGRRASRFRAAGSRGGPPAGDVDAVARVTVEVHQRSINTQDRASPPGTKYSVCIVGESGVCRTPLAAVLLDRKLDELGIGGVVETRCRCTRDYSVGERACETASKVLQEQYSASVPGQGATLFDVEKDADADLLLAFDKFVAEDVMREISLMELNRTVDEESAAERTRMLGDFRRDVDGGGEVDDPLYGNAGGEEELGAVREAARQIEEGCEGVAEAIAAALKGGGRRPERPEGPSLERSGRRRGPRQAPASHAQVKEQK
;
A
#
# COMPACT_ATOMS: atom_id res chain seq x y z
N MET A 1 -34.23 48.01 -37.60
CA MET A 1 -35.16 49.12 -37.29
C MET A 1 -35.48 49.10 -35.80
N ARG A 2 -35.22 50.22 -35.09
CA ARG A 2 -35.59 50.62 -33.71
C ARG A 2 -35.07 49.73 -32.56
N ALA A 3 -34.08 50.08 -31.72
CA ALA A 3 -33.63 51.30 -31.01
C ALA A 3 -34.26 51.53 -29.61
N ALA A 4 -33.35 51.81 -28.64
CA ALA A 4 -33.49 52.61 -27.41
C ALA A 4 -34.24 51.95 -26.23
N ARG A 5 -33.90 52.15 -24.93
CA ARG A 5 -33.08 53.17 -24.25
C ARG A 5 -32.86 52.77 -22.77
N ALA A 6 -31.74 53.20 -22.19
CA ALA A 6 -31.49 53.27 -20.74
C ALA A 6 -32.05 54.57 -20.11
N PRO A 7 -32.06 54.65 -18.77
CA PRO A 7 -31.72 55.89 -18.03
C PRO A 7 -30.64 55.62 -16.95
N THR A 8 -29.45 56.24 -16.93
CA THR A 8 -29.07 57.58 -16.38
C THR A 8 -29.82 57.95 -15.10
N GLY A 9 -29.24 57.90 -13.89
CA GLY A 9 -28.24 58.81 -13.29
C GLY A 9 -28.73 59.14 -11.85
N ARG A 10 -28.00 59.68 -10.86
CA ARG A 10 -26.64 60.23 -10.71
C ARG A 10 -26.49 60.65 -9.22
N LYS A 11 -25.24 60.87 -8.78
CA LYS A 11 -24.73 61.58 -7.57
C LYS A 11 -24.66 60.75 -6.28
N GLY A 12 -23.56 60.65 -5.55
CA GLY A 12 -22.25 61.32 -5.59
C GLY A 12 -21.92 61.90 -4.22
N LEU A 13 -20.77 61.53 -3.64
CA LEU A 13 -19.95 62.45 -2.83
C LEU A 13 -18.53 61.92 -2.66
N GLU A 14 -17.58 62.70 -3.15
CA GLU A 14 -16.14 62.60 -2.93
C GLU A 14 -15.77 62.90 -1.46
N ARG A 15 -14.63 62.39 -0.97
CA ARG A 15 -13.42 63.21 -0.68
C ARG A 15 -12.26 62.39 -0.07
N LYS A 16 -11.14 62.43 -0.80
CA LYS A 16 -9.75 62.77 -0.43
C LYS A 16 -9.15 62.27 0.92
N GLY A 17 -8.09 61.47 0.82
CA GLY A 17 -6.70 61.96 0.95
C GLY A 17 -5.94 61.76 2.27
N GLY A 18 -4.70 61.24 2.14
CA GLY A 18 -3.50 61.51 2.99
C GLY A 18 -3.43 60.77 4.34
N SER A 19 -2.57 59.75 4.53
CA SER A 19 -1.10 59.76 4.73
C SER A 19 -0.64 59.97 6.18
N GLU A 20 -0.03 58.90 6.69
CA GLU A 20 1.15 58.81 7.57
C GLU A 20 1.14 59.21 9.07
N SER A 21 1.71 58.26 9.81
CA SER A 21 2.61 58.38 10.96
C SER A 21 2.01 58.42 12.37
N GLY A 22 2.42 57.44 13.19
CA GLY A 22 2.08 57.37 14.60
C GLY A 22 2.56 56.09 15.27
N ARG A 23 3.88 55.88 15.33
CA ARG A 23 4.48 54.85 16.19
C ARG A 23 4.05 55.09 17.64
N ARG A 24 3.39 54.12 18.28
CA ARG A 24 3.31 54.02 19.73
C ARG A 24 3.61 52.59 20.17
N ALA A 25 4.82 52.44 20.71
CA ALA A 25 5.23 51.27 21.45
C ALA A 25 4.32 51.08 22.66
N SER A 26 3.70 49.91 22.78
CA SER A 26 3.22 49.41 24.07
C SER A 26 4.11 48.26 24.49
N ARG A 27 4.84 48.47 25.58
CA ARG A 27 5.62 47.47 26.28
C ARG A 27 4.64 46.52 26.96
N PHE A 28 4.58 45.26 26.52
CA PHE A 28 4.06 44.18 27.35
C PHE A 28 5.22 43.28 27.75
N ARG A 29 5.39 43.14 29.07
CA ARG A 29 6.48 42.41 29.73
C ARG A 29 6.36 40.92 29.42
N ALA A 30 7.50 40.30 29.14
CA ALA A 30 7.68 38.86 29.11
C ALA A 30 7.42 38.25 30.49
N ALA A 31 6.64 37.17 30.53
CA ALA A 31 6.60 36.22 31.61
C ALA A 31 6.28 34.83 31.05
N GLY A 32 7.19 33.88 31.29
CA GLY A 32 6.87 32.45 31.37
C GLY A 32 7.00 31.64 30.08
N SER A 33 8.24 31.30 29.73
CA SER A 33 8.55 30.14 28.89
C SER A 33 8.00 28.85 29.54
N ARG A 34 7.07 28.16 28.88
CA ARG A 34 6.95 26.69 28.98
C ARG A 34 7.12 26.15 27.57
N GLY A 35 8.14 25.31 27.42
CA GLY A 35 8.63 24.82 26.14
C GLY A 35 7.55 24.14 25.32
N GLY A 36 7.48 24.51 24.04
CA GLY A 36 6.87 23.67 23.02
C GLY A 36 7.68 22.39 22.84
N PRO A 37 7.08 21.32 22.30
CA PRO A 37 7.79 20.09 22.01
C PRO A 37 8.98 20.38 21.08
N PRO A 38 10.12 19.68 21.23
CA PRO A 38 11.26 19.88 20.35
C PRO A 38 10.80 19.62 18.91
N ALA A 39 11.24 20.48 17.99
CA ALA A 39 11.11 20.25 16.57
C ALA A 39 11.64 18.85 16.27
N GLY A 40 10.71 17.93 15.95
CA GLY A 40 11.06 16.58 15.57
C GLY A 40 12.02 16.66 14.41
N ASP A 41 13.10 15.91 14.51
CA ASP A 41 14.11 15.84 13.47
C ASP A 41 13.45 15.25 12.22
N VAL A 42 13.05 16.13 11.30
CA VAL A 42 12.39 15.77 10.03
C VAL A 42 13.27 14.83 9.21
N ASP A 43 14.59 14.87 9.42
CA ASP A 43 15.56 13.97 8.81
C ASP A 43 15.53 12.59 9.49
N ALA A 44 15.25 12.52 10.79
CA ALA A 44 15.01 11.25 11.48
C ALA A 44 13.66 10.63 11.11
N VAL A 45 12.60 11.43 10.95
CA VAL A 45 11.30 10.93 10.45
C VAL A 45 11.47 10.42 9.02
N ALA A 46 12.16 11.16 8.14
CA ALA A 46 12.47 10.74 6.77
C ALA A 46 13.33 9.47 6.71
N ARG A 47 14.35 9.34 7.58
CA ARG A 47 15.16 8.12 7.68
C ARG A 47 14.37 6.94 8.20
N VAL A 48 13.46 7.16 9.16
CA VAL A 48 12.54 6.12 9.65
C VAL A 48 11.55 5.72 8.57
N THR A 49 10.96 6.64 7.81
CA THR A 49 10.10 6.28 6.67
C THR A 49 10.88 5.58 5.57
N VAL A 50 12.10 6.00 5.26
CA VAL A 50 12.95 5.33 4.26
C VAL A 50 13.41 3.95 4.76
N GLU A 51 13.76 3.77 6.03
CA GLU A 51 14.12 2.45 6.61
C GLU A 51 12.91 1.52 6.71
N VAL A 52 11.73 2.03 7.08
CA VAL A 52 10.48 1.26 7.04
C VAL A 52 10.18 0.87 5.60
N HIS A 53 10.26 1.80 4.66
CA HIS A 53 10.05 1.51 3.23
C HIS A 53 11.06 0.46 2.74
N GLN A 54 12.34 0.54 3.14
CA GLN A 54 13.42 -0.39 2.78
C GLN A 54 13.31 -1.78 3.44
N ARG A 55 12.90 -1.86 4.71
CA ARG A 55 12.61 -3.16 5.36
C ARG A 55 11.38 -3.80 4.77
N SER A 56 10.41 -3.01 4.36
CA SER A 56 9.13 -3.49 3.89
C SER A 56 9.17 -3.85 2.39
N ILE A 57 10.24 -3.52 1.64
CA ILE A 57 10.61 -4.18 0.36
C ILE A 57 11.22 -5.58 0.57
N ASN A 58 11.57 -5.97 1.79
CA ASN A 58 11.96 -7.35 2.11
C ASN A 58 10.73 -8.23 2.35
N THR A 59 9.76 -8.23 1.42
CA THR A 59 8.78 -9.32 1.24
C THR A 59 9.45 -10.66 0.86
N GLN A 60 10.79 -10.68 0.79
CA GLN A 60 11.64 -11.80 0.42
C GLN A 60 11.52 -13.01 1.36
N ASP A 61 11.13 -12.81 2.63
CA ASP A 61 11.20 -13.88 3.63
C ASP A 61 10.01 -14.83 3.60
N ARG A 62 8.97 -14.51 2.82
CA ARG A 62 7.76 -15.32 2.73
C ARG A 62 7.34 -15.56 1.28
N ALA A 63 8.29 -16.02 0.45
CA ALA A 63 7.91 -16.68 -0.78
C ALA A 63 6.85 -17.75 -0.45
N SER A 64 5.65 -17.55 -1.01
CA SER A 64 4.54 -18.48 -0.96
C SER A 64 5.04 -19.93 -1.10
N PRO A 65 4.55 -20.90 -0.30
CA PRO A 65 5.08 -22.25 -0.27
C PRO A 65 5.18 -22.83 -1.69
N PRO A 66 6.26 -23.58 -2.00
CA PRO A 66 6.56 -23.98 -3.37
C PRO A 66 5.35 -24.64 -4.04
N GLY A 67 4.85 -24.01 -5.10
CA GLY A 67 3.64 -24.43 -5.83
C GLY A 67 2.43 -23.48 -5.69
N THR A 68 2.51 -22.44 -4.87
CA THR A 68 1.47 -21.39 -4.77
C THR A 68 1.87 -20.14 -5.56
N LYS A 69 0.88 -19.50 -6.23
CA LYS A 69 1.09 -18.28 -7.01
C LYS A 69 1.36 -17.09 -6.09
N TYR A 70 2.16 -16.14 -6.54
CA TYR A 70 2.30 -14.85 -5.86
C TYR A 70 0.98 -14.10 -5.93
N SER A 71 0.44 -13.70 -4.78
CA SER A 71 -0.91 -13.16 -4.66
C SER A 71 -0.91 -11.65 -4.44
N VAL A 72 -1.64 -10.93 -5.28
CA VAL A 72 -1.82 -9.48 -5.20
C VAL A 72 -3.29 -9.17 -4.95
N CYS A 73 -3.59 -8.47 -3.86
CA CYS A 73 -4.93 -7.98 -3.57
C CYS A 73 -4.98 -6.47 -3.80
N ILE A 74 -5.60 -6.07 -4.90
CA ILE A 74 -5.80 -4.67 -5.28
C ILE A 74 -7.08 -4.17 -4.60
N VAL A 75 -6.95 -3.16 -3.76
CA VAL A 75 -8.04 -2.60 -2.97
C VAL A 75 -8.32 -1.16 -3.41
N GLY A 76 -9.57 -0.88 -3.76
CA GLY A 76 -10.07 0.48 -3.98
C GLY A 76 -11.19 0.82 -3.01
N GLU A 77 -11.78 2.00 -3.14
CA GLU A 77 -12.92 2.38 -2.32
C GLU A 77 -14.21 1.68 -2.79
N SER A 78 -14.58 1.88 -4.07
CA SER A 78 -15.83 1.39 -4.69
C SER A 78 -15.73 0.04 -5.38
N GLY A 79 -14.54 -0.31 -5.86
CA GLY A 79 -14.32 -1.52 -6.65
C GLY A 79 -14.68 -1.44 -8.14
N VAL A 80 -15.20 -0.30 -8.64
CA VAL A 80 -15.76 -0.21 -10.02
C VAL A 80 -14.94 0.61 -11.02
N CYS A 81 -13.93 1.38 -10.58
CA CYS A 81 -13.14 2.21 -11.50
C CYS A 81 -11.65 1.90 -11.43
N ARG A 82 -10.95 2.34 -10.37
CA ARG A 82 -9.50 2.19 -10.22
C ARG A 82 -9.05 0.72 -10.16
N THR A 83 -9.78 -0.12 -9.44
CA THR A 83 -9.49 -1.56 -9.30
C THR A 83 -9.59 -2.34 -10.62
N PRO A 84 -10.66 -2.27 -11.44
CA PRO A 84 -10.69 -2.98 -12.72
C PRO A 84 -9.67 -2.43 -13.72
N LEU A 85 -9.37 -1.13 -13.70
CA LEU A 85 -8.26 -0.57 -14.49
C LEU A 85 -6.94 -1.23 -14.10
N ALA A 86 -6.60 -1.22 -12.80
CA ALA A 86 -5.35 -1.79 -12.31
C ALA A 86 -5.24 -3.29 -12.54
N ALA A 87 -6.34 -4.04 -12.42
CA ALA A 87 -6.33 -5.48 -12.68
C ALA A 87 -5.90 -5.80 -14.11
N VAL A 88 -6.50 -5.12 -15.10
CA VAL A 88 -6.21 -5.33 -16.51
C VAL A 88 -4.79 -4.86 -16.86
N LEU A 89 -4.41 -3.68 -16.36
CA LEU A 89 -3.10 -3.09 -16.66
C LEU A 89 -1.97 -3.87 -15.98
N LEU A 90 -2.16 -4.32 -14.75
CA LEU A 90 -1.17 -5.16 -14.06
C LEU A 90 -1.02 -6.52 -14.74
N ASP A 91 -2.13 -7.19 -15.07
CA ASP A 91 -2.09 -8.50 -15.75
C ASP A 91 -1.29 -8.41 -17.06
N ARG A 92 -1.53 -7.36 -17.84
CA ARG A 92 -0.77 -7.07 -19.06
C ARG A 92 0.73 -6.87 -18.79
N LYS A 93 1.11 -6.08 -17.77
CA LYS A 93 2.52 -5.87 -17.41
C LYS A 93 3.20 -7.16 -16.91
N LEU A 94 2.46 -8.00 -16.18
CA LEU A 94 2.94 -9.30 -15.72
C LEU A 94 3.15 -10.27 -16.89
N ASP A 95 2.27 -10.25 -17.88
CA ASP A 95 2.39 -11.03 -19.12
C ASP A 95 3.56 -10.53 -19.99
N GLU A 96 3.75 -9.22 -20.12
CA GLU A 96 4.90 -8.62 -20.79
C GLU A 96 6.24 -9.07 -20.17
N LEU A 97 6.27 -9.29 -18.85
CA LEU A 97 7.42 -9.83 -18.12
C LEU A 97 7.48 -11.38 -18.09
N GLY A 98 6.47 -12.06 -18.64
CA GLY A 98 6.39 -13.53 -18.68
C GLY A 98 6.12 -14.20 -17.33
N ILE A 99 5.57 -13.46 -16.36
CA ILE A 99 5.29 -13.95 -15.00
C ILE A 99 3.79 -14.04 -14.66
N GLY A 100 2.88 -13.64 -15.56
CA GLY A 100 1.43 -13.71 -15.31
C GLY A 100 0.93 -15.11 -14.91
N GLY A 101 1.55 -16.16 -15.44
CA GLY A 101 1.21 -17.55 -15.07
C GLY A 101 1.46 -17.93 -13.61
N VAL A 102 2.33 -17.20 -12.90
CA VAL A 102 2.72 -17.45 -11.50
C VAL A 102 2.24 -16.37 -10.53
N VAL A 103 1.44 -15.41 -11.01
CA VAL A 103 0.83 -14.36 -10.20
C VAL A 103 -0.70 -14.53 -10.23
N GLU A 104 -1.36 -14.21 -9.13
CA GLU A 104 -2.81 -14.15 -9.01
C GLU A 104 -3.20 -12.76 -8.51
N THR A 105 -4.14 -12.12 -9.22
CA THR A 105 -4.65 -10.81 -8.85
C THR A 105 -6.11 -10.92 -8.40
N ARG A 106 -6.44 -10.27 -7.28
CA ARG A 106 -7.80 -10.13 -6.76
C ARG A 106 -8.13 -8.65 -6.62
N CYS A 107 -9.38 -8.28 -6.90
CA CYS A 107 -9.87 -6.92 -6.65
C CYS A 107 -10.84 -6.91 -5.48
N ARG A 108 -10.69 -5.90 -4.62
CA ARG A 108 -11.55 -5.67 -3.45
C ARG A 108 -11.92 -4.21 -3.30
N CYS A 109 -13.00 -3.95 -2.58
CA CYS A 109 -13.45 -2.62 -2.20
C CYS A 109 -13.58 -2.49 -0.67
N THR A 110 -13.25 -1.33 -0.12
CA THR A 110 -13.41 -1.06 1.32
C THR A 110 -14.84 -0.63 1.67
N ARG A 111 -15.64 -0.21 0.69
CA ARG A 111 -17.03 0.22 0.85
C ARG A 111 -17.98 -0.69 0.09
N ASP A 112 -19.20 -0.81 0.59
CA ASP A 112 -20.19 -1.77 0.12
C ASP A 112 -21.15 -1.22 -0.95
N TYR A 113 -21.11 0.09 -1.21
CA TYR A 113 -22.10 0.77 -2.05
C TYR A 113 -22.20 0.26 -3.49
N SER A 114 -21.12 -0.34 -4.04
CA SER A 114 -21.08 -0.87 -5.40
C SER A 114 -20.89 -2.39 -5.47
N VAL A 115 -21.05 -3.11 -4.36
CA VAL A 115 -20.83 -4.57 -4.34
C VAL A 115 -21.74 -5.29 -5.34
N GLY A 116 -21.14 -6.13 -6.17
CA GLY A 116 -21.81 -6.85 -7.25
C GLY A 116 -21.93 -6.06 -8.56
N GLU A 117 -21.70 -4.74 -8.53
CA GLU A 117 -21.67 -3.92 -9.75
C GLU A 117 -20.42 -4.23 -10.57
N ARG A 118 -20.57 -4.12 -11.90
CA ARG A 118 -19.44 -4.23 -12.82
C ARG A 118 -18.64 -2.93 -12.83
N ALA A 119 -17.49 -2.98 -13.50
CA ALA A 119 -16.72 -1.78 -13.77
C ALA A 119 -17.59 -0.69 -14.42
N CYS A 120 -17.39 0.56 -14.03
CA CYS A 120 -18.17 1.67 -14.56
C CYS A 120 -17.97 1.80 -16.07
N GLU A 121 -18.97 2.36 -16.76
CA GLU A 121 -18.97 2.49 -18.22
C GLU A 121 -17.76 3.30 -18.70
N THR A 122 -17.39 4.35 -17.98
CA THR A 122 -16.25 5.21 -18.32
C THR A 122 -14.92 4.48 -18.23
N ALA A 123 -14.69 3.68 -17.17
CA ALA A 123 -13.50 2.83 -17.05
C ALA A 123 -13.46 1.77 -18.17
N SER A 124 -14.60 1.14 -18.46
CA SER A 124 -14.73 0.16 -19.55
C SER A 124 -14.39 0.79 -20.91
N LYS A 125 -14.90 2.00 -21.16
CA LYS A 125 -14.63 2.77 -22.37
C LYS A 125 -13.15 3.13 -22.50
N VAL A 126 -12.52 3.58 -21.42
CA VAL A 126 -11.08 3.90 -21.40
C VAL A 126 -10.23 2.68 -21.71
N LEU A 127 -10.50 1.52 -21.08
CA LEU A 127 -9.81 0.27 -21.39
C LEU A 127 -9.96 -0.15 -22.85
N GLN A 128 -11.17 -0.02 -23.39
CA GLN A 128 -11.44 -0.38 -24.76
C GLN A 128 -10.74 0.56 -25.76
N GLU A 129 -10.75 1.86 -25.51
CA GLU A 129 -10.23 2.88 -26.43
C GLU A 129 -8.71 3.02 -26.38
N GLN A 130 -8.11 3.01 -25.19
CA GLN A 130 -6.67 3.27 -25.01
C GLN A 130 -5.84 1.99 -24.98
N TYR A 131 -6.42 0.89 -24.48
CA TYR A 131 -5.68 -0.33 -24.20
C TYR A 131 -6.14 -1.53 -25.04
N SER A 132 -7.21 -1.36 -25.84
CA SER A 132 -7.86 -2.46 -26.59
C SER A 132 -8.22 -3.64 -25.69
N ALA A 133 -8.59 -3.35 -24.44
CA ALA A 133 -8.84 -4.35 -23.41
C ALA A 133 -10.28 -4.24 -22.89
N SER A 134 -10.77 -5.32 -22.29
CA SER A 134 -12.10 -5.37 -21.66
C SER A 134 -11.97 -5.54 -20.16
N VAL A 135 -12.93 -4.98 -19.43
CA VAL A 135 -13.01 -5.14 -17.97
C VAL A 135 -13.27 -6.59 -17.58
N PRO A 136 -12.77 -7.05 -16.42
CA PRO A 136 -13.10 -8.36 -15.89
C PRO A 136 -14.62 -8.51 -15.68
N GLY A 137 -15.12 -9.73 -15.88
CA GLY A 137 -16.55 -10.01 -15.72
C GLY A 137 -17.05 -10.01 -14.27
N GLN A 138 -16.15 -10.07 -13.29
CA GLN A 138 -16.46 -10.11 -11.86
C GLN A 138 -16.90 -8.73 -11.37
N GLY A 139 -17.95 -8.71 -10.53
CA GLY A 139 -18.40 -7.49 -9.88
C GLY A 139 -17.54 -7.10 -8.67
N ALA A 140 -17.68 -5.86 -8.21
CA ALA A 140 -16.98 -5.38 -7.01
C ALA A 140 -17.31 -6.27 -5.80
N THR A 141 -16.31 -6.55 -4.98
CA THR A 141 -16.39 -7.48 -3.86
C THR A 141 -15.71 -6.83 -2.65
N LEU A 142 -16.35 -6.89 -1.47
CA LEU A 142 -15.77 -6.32 -0.26
C LEU A 142 -14.47 -7.00 0.13
N PHE A 143 -13.52 -6.19 0.61
CA PHE A 143 -12.33 -6.68 1.29
C PHE A 143 -12.72 -7.50 2.53
N ASP A 144 -12.26 -8.74 2.58
CA ASP A 144 -12.48 -9.66 3.69
C ASP A 144 -11.13 -9.93 4.33
N VAL A 145 -10.88 -9.30 5.49
CA VAL A 145 -9.58 -9.37 6.17
C VAL A 145 -9.14 -10.81 6.47
N GLU A 146 -10.07 -11.73 6.76
CA GLU A 146 -9.73 -13.12 7.04
C GLU A 146 -9.27 -13.88 5.79
N LYS A 147 -9.74 -13.46 4.61
CA LYS A 147 -9.47 -14.14 3.32
C LYS A 147 -8.44 -13.45 2.43
N ASP A 148 -8.24 -12.15 2.63
CA ASP A 148 -7.49 -11.31 1.71
C ASP A 148 -6.20 -10.75 2.34
N ALA A 149 -6.10 -10.69 3.68
CA ALA A 149 -4.90 -10.18 4.35
C ALA A 149 -3.68 -11.11 4.24
N ASP A 150 -3.88 -12.35 3.79
CA ASP A 150 -2.81 -13.32 3.52
C ASP A 150 -2.07 -13.06 2.20
N ALA A 151 -2.54 -12.12 1.38
CA ALA A 151 -1.90 -11.75 0.12
C ALA A 151 -0.43 -11.34 0.32
N ASP A 152 0.42 -11.71 -0.64
CA ASP A 152 1.84 -11.35 -0.65
C ASP A 152 2.04 -9.83 -0.85
N LEU A 153 1.07 -9.17 -1.49
CA LEU A 153 1.00 -7.71 -1.66
C LEU A 153 -0.45 -7.22 -1.57
N LEU A 154 -0.69 -6.25 -0.67
CA LEU A 154 -1.94 -5.49 -0.58
C LEU A 154 -1.71 -4.11 -1.21
N LEU A 155 -2.48 -3.79 -2.26
CA LEU A 155 -2.21 -2.63 -3.11
C LEU A 155 -3.39 -1.65 -3.08
N ALA A 156 -3.19 -0.51 -2.43
CA ALA A 156 -4.15 0.58 -2.35
C ALA A 156 -3.86 1.69 -3.38
N PHE A 157 -4.82 2.58 -3.64
CA PHE A 157 -4.64 3.70 -4.58
C PHE A 157 -4.28 5.02 -3.90
N ASP A 158 -4.72 5.18 -2.65
CA ASP A 158 -4.55 6.39 -1.86
C ASP A 158 -4.40 6.04 -0.38
N LYS A 159 -4.07 7.04 0.44
CA LYS A 159 -3.85 6.85 1.87
C LYS A 159 -5.11 6.43 2.62
N PHE A 160 -6.30 6.80 2.16
CA PHE A 160 -7.55 6.51 2.86
C PHE A 160 -7.92 5.04 2.70
N VAL A 161 -7.79 4.50 1.49
CA VAL A 161 -7.96 3.07 1.23
C VAL A 161 -6.88 2.26 1.97
N ALA A 162 -5.63 2.72 1.96
CA ALA A 162 -4.55 2.06 2.70
C ALA A 162 -4.84 2.05 4.22
N GLU A 163 -5.28 3.17 4.79
CA GLU A 163 -5.67 3.27 6.20
C GLU A 163 -6.84 2.35 6.54
N ASP A 164 -7.88 2.31 5.71
CA ASP A 164 -9.02 1.41 5.90
C ASP A 164 -8.57 -0.07 5.95
N VAL A 165 -7.72 -0.50 5.02
CA VAL A 165 -7.16 -1.86 4.98
C VAL A 165 -6.30 -2.15 6.21
N MET A 166 -5.35 -1.26 6.52
CA MET A 166 -4.45 -1.43 7.66
C MET A 166 -5.21 -1.44 8.99
N ARG A 167 -6.30 -0.68 9.10
CA ARG A 167 -7.17 -0.67 10.29
C ARG A 167 -7.84 -2.03 10.49
N GLU A 168 -8.44 -2.61 9.45
CA GLU A 168 -9.06 -3.93 9.54
C GLU A 168 -8.02 -5.01 9.89
N ILE A 169 -6.84 -4.96 9.28
CA ILE A 169 -5.72 -5.87 9.59
C ILE A 169 -5.29 -5.71 11.05
N SER A 170 -5.07 -4.47 11.51
CA SER A 170 -4.64 -4.20 12.89
C SER A 170 -5.64 -4.74 13.90
N LEU A 171 -6.94 -4.62 13.61
CA LEU A 171 -8.01 -5.17 14.46
C LEU A 171 -7.98 -6.71 14.50
N MET A 172 -7.75 -7.37 13.36
CA MET A 172 -7.59 -8.83 13.29
C MET A 172 -6.35 -9.30 14.07
N GLU A 173 -5.26 -8.53 14.04
CA GLU A 173 -3.98 -8.88 14.61
C GLU A 173 -3.82 -8.54 16.10
N LEU A 174 -4.79 -7.86 16.73
CA LEU A 174 -4.75 -7.50 18.17
C LEU A 174 -4.45 -8.69 19.10
N ASN A 175 -4.78 -9.91 18.67
CA ASN A 175 -4.60 -11.13 19.45
C ASN A 175 -3.39 -11.98 18.99
N ARG A 176 -2.58 -11.50 18.04
CA ARG A 176 -1.41 -12.23 17.53
C ARG A 176 -0.16 -11.91 18.35
N THR A 177 0.78 -12.86 18.37
CA THR A 177 2.09 -12.67 18.99
C THR A 177 2.94 -11.72 18.15
N VAL A 178 3.67 -10.80 18.81
CA VAL A 178 4.46 -9.70 18.20
C VAL A 178 5.57 -10.19 17.24
N ASP A 179 5.91 -11.47 17.27
CA ASP A 179 6.99 -12.04 16.47
C ASP A 179 6.59 -12.38 15.01
N GLU A 180 5.31 -12.23 14.64
CA GLU A 180 4.83 -12.40 13.26
C GLU A 180 4.88 -11.05 12.51
N GLU A 181 5.45 -11.04 11.30
CA GLU A 181 5.36 -9.88 10.39
C GLU A 181 3.88 -9.52 10.16
N SER A 182 3.52 -8.27 10.46
CA SER A 182 2.16 -7.78 10.33
C SER A 182 1.75 -7.74 8.85
N ALA A 183 0.55 -8.19 8.53
CA ALA A 183 0.01 -8.03 7.17
C ALA A 183 -0.11 -6.55 6.76
N ALA A 184 -0.13 -5.62 7.72
CA ALA A 184 -0.10 -4.19 7.45
C ALA A 184 1.22 -3.76 6.77
N GLU A 185 2.34 -4.45 7.07
CA GLU A 185 3.62 -4.19 6.41
C GLU A 185 3.60 -4.56 4.92
N ARG A 186 2.71 -5.46 4.49
CA ARG A 186 2.50 -5.80 3.06
C ARG A 186 1.57 -4.83 2.34
N THR A 187 0.99 -3.85 3.03
CA THR A 187 0.14 -2.83 2.41
C THR A 187 0.99 -1.71 1.82
N ARG A 188 0.80 -1.46 0.53
CA ARG A 188 1.49 -0.40 -0.24
C ARG A 188 0.49 0.39 -1.06
N MET A 189 0.84 1.63 -1.37
CA MET A 189 0.11 2.39 -2.39
C MET A 189 0.71 2.10 -3.76
N LEU A 190 -0.14 1.98 -4.79
CA LEU A 190 0.27 1.87 -6.18
C LEU A 190 1.21 3.01 -6.59
N GLY A 191 0.95 4.19 -6.03
CA GLY A 191 1.78 5.37 -6.09
C GLY A 191 3.24 5.17 -5.76
N ASP A 192 3.54 4.30 -4.80
CA ASP A 192 4.89 4.06 -4.29
C ASP A 192 5.80 3.42 -5.36
N PHE A 193 5.21 2.83 -6.39
CA PHE A 193 5.90 2.15 -7.48
C PHE A 193 6.06 3.01 -8.73
N ARG A 194 5.47 4.22 -8.75
CA ARG A 194 5.53 5.11 -9.89
C ARG A 194 6.90 5.80 -9.97
N ARG A 195 7.46 5.87 -11.18
CA ARG A 195 8.74 6.54 -11.45
C ARG A 195 8.59 8.02 -11.78
N ASP A 196 7.38 8.47 -12.13
CA ASP A 196 7.10 9.84 -12.55
C ASP A 196 6.89 10.81 -11.38
N VAL A 197 6.87 10.31 -10.14
CA VAL A 197 6.69 11.10 -8.92
C VAL A 197 7.74 10.72 -7.85
N ASP A 198 8.56 11.68 -7.45
CA ASP A 198 9.53 11.48 -6.37
C ASP A 198 8.80 11.28 -5.03
N GLY A 199 9.03 10.13 -4.37
CA GLY A 199 8.44 9.80 -3.07
C GLY A 199 7.07 9.12 -3.13
N GLY A 200 6.61 8.73 -4.31
CA GLY A 200 5.29 8.11 -4.52
C GLY A 200 4.15 9.13 -4.48
N GLY A 201 2.99 8.77 -5.04
CA GLY A 201 1.84 9.68 -5.12
C GLY A 201 0.50 8.96 -5.18
N GLU A 202 -0.52 9.55 -4.55
CA GLU A 202 -1.90 9.04 -4.60
C GLU A 202 -2.42 9.00 -6.05
N VAL A 203 -3.25 8.01 -6.37
CA VAL A 203 -4.06 8.00 -7.58
C VAL A 203 -5.45 8.49 -7.22
N ASP A 204 -5.73 9.72 -7.64
CA ASP A 204 -7.00 10.40 -7.40
C ASP A 204 -8.19 9.53 -7.84
N ASP A 205 -9.30 9.58 -7.08
CA ASP A 205 -10.53 8.89 -7.46
C ASP A 205 -11.24 9.67 -8.58
N PRO A 206 -11.32 9.12 -9.81
CA PRO A 206 -11.93 9.82 -10.92
C PRO A 206 -13.47 9.85 -10.85
N LEU A 207 -14.10 9.20 -9.88
CA LEU A 207 -15.56 9.28 -9.67
C LEU A 207 -15.92 10.28 -8.56
N TYR A 208 -14.95 10.73 -7.76
CA TYR A 208 -15.24 11.62 -6.64
C TYR A 208 -15.41 13.07 -7.12
N GLY A 209 -16.59 13.64 -6.87
CA GLY A 209 -16.87 15.04 -7.16
C GLY A 209 -17.10 15.39 -8.64
N ASN A 210 -17.03 14.41 -9.55
CA ASN A 210 -17.22 14.63 -10.98
C ASN A 210 -18.70 14.52 -11.39
N ALA A 211 -19.13 15.39 -12.30
CA ALA A 211 -20.52 15.44 -12.78
C ALA A 211 -20.83 14.44 -13.92
N GLY A 212 -19.89 13.54 -14.23
CA GLY A 212 -19.93 12.68 -15.42
C GLY A 212 -19.43 13.36 -16.69
N GLY A 213 -19.61 12.69 -17.84
CA GLY A 213 -19.32 13.26 -19.15
C GLY A 213 -17.81 13.38 -19.48
N GLU A 214 -17.43 14.47 -20.15
CA GLU A 214 -16.04 14.67 -20.62
C GLU A 214 -15.04 14.89 -19.49
N GLU A 215 -15.46 15.52 -18.39
CA GLU A 215 -14.62 15.74 -17.21
C GLU A 215 -14.27 14.43 -16.52
N GLU A 216 -15.28 13.59 -16.24
CA GLU A 216 -15.06 12.24 -15.70
C GLU A 216 -14.20 11.41 -16.64
N LEU A 217 -14.47 11.44 -17.96
CA LEU A 217 -13.65 10.72 -18.93
C LEU A 217 -12.19 11.18 -18.91
N GLY A 218 -11.94 12.49 -18.78
CA GLY A 218 -10.60 13.04 -18.63
C GLY A 218 -9.91 12.55 -17.35
N ALA A 219 -10.63 12.57 -16.22
CA ALA A 219 -10.13 12.09 -14.94
C ALA A 219 -9.82 10.59 -14.97
N VAL A 220 -10.69 9.77 -15.56
CA VAL A 220 -10.48 8.32 -15.70
C VAL A 220 -9.28 8.01 -16.61
N ARG A 221 -9.07 8.78 -17.69
CA ARG A 221 -7.87 8.64 -18.55
C ARG A 221 -6.59 8.97 -17.80
N GLU A 222 -6.60 10.04 -17.02
CA GLU A 222 -5.44 10.41 -16.20
C GLU A 222 -5.17 9.35 -15.12
N ALA A 223 -6.22 8.88 -14.43
CA ALA A 223 -6.09 7.77 -13.48
C ALA A 223 -5.54 6.51 -14.16
N ALA A 224 -6.02 6.15 -15.35
CA ALA A 224 -5.51 4.99 -16.08
C ALA A 224 -4.01 5.12 -16.43
N ARG A 225 -3.56 6.31 -16.84
CA ARG A 225 -2.13 6.59 -17.07
C ARG A 225 -1.30 6.41 -15.81
N GLN A 226 -1.74 6.98 -14.69
CA GLN A 226 -1.05 6.86 -13.41
C GLN A 226 -1.02 5.41 -12.91
N ILE A 227 -2.12 4.69 -13.11
CA ILE A 227 -2.23 3.27 -12.77
C ILE A 227 -1.28 2.44 -13.61
N GLU A 228 -1.19 2.68 -14.92
CA GLU A 228 -0.28 1.96 -15.82
C GLU A 228 1.18 2.09 -15.39
N GLU A 229 1.62 3.31 -15.09
CA GLU A 229 2.98 3.59 -14.56
C GLU A 229 3.24 2.85 -13.24
N GLY A 230 2.27 2.87 -12.33
CA GLY A 230 2.37 2.14 -11.06
C GLY A 230 2.40 0.62 -11.27
N CYS A 231 1.57 0.09 -12.17
CA CYS A 231 1.51 -1.33 -12.51
C CYS A 231 2.83 -1.83 -13.11
N GLU A 232 3.53 -1.00 -13.89
CA GLU A 232 4.87 -1.33 -14.40
C GLU A 232 5.87 -1.51 -13.26
N GLY A 233 5.95 -0.56 -12.33
CA GLY A 233 6.81 -0.67 -11.16
C GLY A 233 6.45 -1.83 -10.23
N VAL A 234 5.15 -2.10 -10.04
CA VAL A 234 4.68 -3.27 -9.27
C VAL A 234 5.12 -4.58 -9.94
N ALA A 235 4.93 -4.71 -11.27
CA ALA A 235 5.30 -5.91 -12.00
C ALA A 235 6.82 -6.17 -11.92
N GLU A 236 7.64 -5.12 -12.02
CA GLU A 236 9.10 -5.21 -11.82
C GLU A 236 9.46 -5.65 -10.39
N ALA A 237 8.80 -5.09 -9.38
CA ALA A 237 9.02 -5.43 -7.97
C ALA A 237 8.66 -6.90 -7.69
N ILE A 238 7.53 -7.38 -8.22
CA ILE A 238 7.13 -8.80 -8.12
C ILE A 238 8.14 -9.69 -8.83
N ALA A 239 8.58 -9.33 -10.05
CA ALA A 239 9.60 -10.09 -10.76
C ALA A 239 10.93 -10.17 -9.99
N ALA A 240 11.32 -9.10 -9.30
CA ALA A 240 12.49 -9.09 -8.43
C ALA A 240 12.30 -9.99 -7.20
N ALA A 241 11.14 -9.92 -6.54
CA ALA A 241 10.81 -10.77 -5.39
C ALA A 241 10.83 -12.27 -5.77
N LEU A 242 10.24 -12.63 -6.92
CA LEU A 242 10.25 -14.01 -7.44
C LEU A 242 11.66 -14.54 -7.73
N LYS A 243 12.57 -13.68 -8.24
CA LYS A 243 13.98 -14.04 -8.46
C LYS A 243 14.75 -14.18 -7.14
N GLY A 244 14.45 -13.30 -6.16
CA GLY A 244 15.06 -13.32 -4.82
C GLY A 244 14.68 -14.56 -4.01
N GLY A 245 13.44 -15.04 -4.14
CA GLY A 245 12.96 -16.29 -3.51
C GLY A 245 13.53 -17.58 -4.13
N GLY A 246 14.17 -17.49 -5.32
CA GLY A 246 14.66 -18.63 -6.10
C GLY A 246 16.10 -19.07 -5.86
N ARG A 247 16.86 -18.43 -4.94
CA ARG A 247 18.25 -18.84 -4.67
C ARG A 247 18.57 -18.83 -3.18
N ARG A 248 18.33 -19.97 -2.53
CA ARG A 248 19.12 -20.32 -1.34
C ARG A 248 20.55 -20.61 -1.83
N PRO A 249 21.60 -19.85 -1.44
CA PRO A 249 22.95 -20.36 -1.60
C PRO A 249 23.02 -21.69 -0.85
N GLU A 250 23.43 -22.76 -1.54
CA GLU A 250 23.81 -23.99 -0.86
C GLU A 250 24.75 -23.60 0.28
N ARG A 251 24.34 -23.92 1.50
CA ARG A 251 25.16 -23.71 2.68
C ARG A 251 26.48 -24.42 2.37
N PRO A 252 27.65 -23.75 2.36
CA PRO A 252 28.89 -24.46 2.17
C PRO A 252 28.94 -25.53 3.26
N GLU A 253 29.12 -26.78 2.86
CA GLU A 253 29.35 -27.88 3.78
C GLU A 253 30.56 -27.48 4.64
N GLY A 254 30.28 -27.05 5.86
CA GLY A 254 31.32 -26.74 6.82
C GLY A 254 32.15 -28.01 7.04
N PRO A 255 33.48 -27.89 7.22
CA PRO A 255 34.36 -29.03 7.28
C PRO A 255 33.88 -29.98 8.39
N SER A 256 33.60 -31.21 7.99
CA SER A 256 33.34 -32.35 8.86
C SER A 256 34.38 -32.37 9.97
N LEU A 257 33.97 -31.96 11.18
CA LEU A 257 34.76 -32.16 12.39
C LEU A 257 34.84 -33.67 12.60
N GLU A 258 35.91 -34.26 12.11
CA GLU A 258 36.32 -35.60 12.47
C GLU A 258 36.31 -35.68 14.00
N ARG A 259 35.42 -36.54 14.52
CA ARG A 259 35.41 -36.93 15.92
C ARG A 259 36.71 -37.67 16.20
N SER A 260 37.74 -36.91 16.56
CA SER A 260 38.96 -37.45 17.14
C SER A 260 38.59 -38.23 18.40
N GLY A 261 38.90 -39.53 18.36
CA GLY A 261 38.58 -40.46 19.41
C GLY A 261 39.24 -40.08 20.74
N ARG A 262 38.44 -39.90 21.78
CA ARG A 262 38.89 -40.15 23.15
C ARG A 262 38.21 -41.42 23.65
N ARG A 263 38.99 -42.50 23.60
CA ARG A 263 38.73 -43.75 24.31
C ARG A 263 38.47 -43.44 25.79
N ARG A 264 37.25 -43.69 26.27
CA ARG A 264 37.00 -43.93 27.70
C ARG A 264 36.90 -45.44 27.87
N GLY A 265 37.78 -45.97 28.71
CA GLY A 265 37.91 -47.41 29.00
C GLY A 265 36.67 -48.00 29.69
N PRO A 266 36.65 -49.34 29.83
CA PRO A 266 35.46 -50.07 30.26
C PRO A 266 35.15 -49.80 31.73
N ARG A 267 33.91 -49.40 32.01
CA ARG A 267 33.36 -49.43 33.38
C ARG A 267 32.93 -50.85 33.70
N GLN A 268 33.59 -51.43 34.71
CA GLN A 268 33.22 -52.66 35.36
C GLN A 268 31.82 -52.57 35.97
N ALA A 269 31.05 -53.64 35.83
CA ALA A 269 29.81 -53.87 36.57
C ALA A 269 30.13 -54.36 37.99
N PRO A 270 29.24 -54.08 38.96
CA PRO A 270 29.04 -55.04 40.03
C PRO A 270 27.57 -55.45 40.21
N ALA A 271 27.38 -56.76 40.14
CA ALA A 271 26.65 -57.67 41.02
C ALA A 271 25.34 -57.24 41.73
N SER A 272 24.40 -58.16 41.59
CA SER A 272 23.16 -58.42 42.31
C SER A 272 23.27 -58.59 43.83
N HIS A 273 22.26 -58.13 44.58
CA HIS A 273 21.61 -58.73 45.77
C HIS A 273 20.32 -57.91 46.02
N ALA A 274 19.09 -58.41 45.77
CA ALA A 274 18.29 -59.40 46.49
C ALA A 274 17.73 -58.94 47.86
N GLN A 275 16.39 -58.89 47.92
CA GLN A 275 15.48 -59.10 49.09
C GLN A 275 15.36 -57.97 50.15
N VAL A 276 14.29 -57.74 50.93
CA VAL A 276 12.88 -58.20 51.13
C VAL A 276 12.31 -57.33 52.29
N LYS A 277 10.96 -57.29 52.46
CA LYS A 277 10.12 -56.86 53.62
C LYS A 277 9.74 -55.37 53.74
N GLU A 278 8.47 -54.95 53.69
CA GLU A 278 7.21 -55.27 54.41
C GLU A 278 7.00 -54.41 55.69
N GLN A 279 5.77 -53.89 55.85
CA GLN A 279 5.16 -53.20 57.01
C GLN A 279 5.60 -51.72 57.19
N LYS A 280 4.71 -50.73 57.32
CA LYS A 280 3.46 -50.66 58.08
C LYS A 280 2.60 -49.47 57.58
#